data_AF-A0A9E4F1Q8-F1
#
_entry.id   AF-A0A9E4F1Q8-F1
#
_cell.length_a   1.000
_cell.length_b   1.000
_cell.length_c   1.000
_cell.angle_alpha   90.00
_cell.angle_beta   90.00
_cell.angle_gamma   90.00
#
_symmetry.space_group_name_H-M   'P 1'
#
loop_
_entity.id
_entity.type
_entity.pdbx_description
1 polymer ?
#
loop_
_entity_poly.entity_id
_entity_poly.type
_entity_poly.pdbx_seq_one_letter_code
_entity_poly.pdbx_strand_id
1 'polypeptide(L)'
;AGSAHILPTAGRTVLWRTVHDARSFPERCDFVTASGNVEAVVTPLCIFEKAEGRLRVKSIHQGVTADALRAATGFDLGDLEQTPATPEPTDAERAALHAADPEGVRQREFI
;
A
#
# COMPACT_ATOMS: atom_id res chain seq x y z
N ALA A 1 9.57 17.89 -5.19
CA ALA A 1 10.76 18.40 -4.48
C ALA A 1 10.77 18.04 -2.98
N GLY A 2 9.63 18.06 -2.26
CA GLY A 2 9.63 17.76 -0.81
C GLY A 2 9.94 16.29 -0.46
N SER A 3 9.37 15.32 -1.18
CA SER A 3 9.52 13.89 -0.87
C SER A 3 10.98 13.41 -0.92
N ALA A 4 11.80 13.91 -1.84
CA ALA A 4 13.22 13.56 -1.95
C ALA A 4 14.05 13.95 -0.70
N HIS A 5 13.60 14.94 0.06
CA HIS A 5 14.23 15.33 1.33
C HIS A 5 13.59 14.65 2.54
N ILE A 6 12.26 14.50 2.54
CA ILE A 6 11.50 13.90 3.65
C ILE A 6 11.77 12.40 3.78
N LEU A 7 11.68 11.63 2.69
CA LEU A 7 11.85 10.18 2.71
C LEU A 7 13.15 9.68 3.35
N PRO A 8 14.34 10.26 3.08
CA PRO A 8 15.58 9.80 3.71
C PRO A 8 15.78 10.31 5.14
N THR A 9 15.05 11.35 5.57
CA THR A 9 15.23 11.98 6.89
C THR A 9 14.17 11.57 7.91
N ALA A 10 12.98 11.18 7.45
CA ALA A 10 11.92 10.66 8.31
C ALA A 10 12.35 9.31 8.92
N GLY A 11 12.10 9.14 10.23
CA GLY A 11 12.42 7.89 10.94
C GLY A 11 11.61 6.70 10.45
N ARG A 12 10.40 6.94 9.93
CA ARG A 12 9.52 5.94 9.33
C ARG A 12 8.62 6.61 8.30
N THR A 13 8.57 6.06 7.09
CA THR A 13 7.66 6.53 6.04
C THR A 13 6.72 5.41 5.61
N VAL A 14 5.41 5.69 5.61
CA VAL A 14 4.40 4.85 4.98
C VAL A 14 3.84 5.61 3.79
N LEU A 15 3.85 4.98 2.62
CA LEU A 15 3.24 5.53 1.42
C LEU A 15 1.82 4.97 1.27
N TRP A 16 0.92 5.73 0.67
CA TRP A 16 -0.38 5.20 0.23
C TRP A 16 -0.62 5.52 -1.23
N ARG A 17 -1.32 4.62 -1.91
CA ARG A 17 -1.85 4.81 -3.26
C ARG A 17 -3.30 4.39 -3.26
N THR A 18 -4.14 5.15 -3.94
CA THR A 18 -5.57 4.86 -4.05
C THR A 18 -5.91 4.08 -5.31
N VAL A 19 -4.93 3.94 -6.22
CA VAL A 19 -4.98 3.09 -7.41
C VAL A 19 -3.88 2.03 -7.30
N HIS A 20 -4.23 0.79 -7.63
CA HIS A 20 -3.30 -0.33 -7.74
C HIS A 20 -3.46 -0.98 -9.11
N ASP A 21 -2.50 -0.71 -9.99
CA ASP A 21 -2.35 -1.33 -11.30
C ASP A 21 -0.87 -1.49 -11.66
N ALA A 22 -0.59 -2.26 -12.71
CA ALA A 22 0.78 -2.54 -13.14
C ALA A 22 1.52 -1.28 -13.63
N ARG A 23 0.79 -0.20 -13.96
CA ARG A 23 1.38 1.10 -14.33
C ARG A 23 1.88 1.87 -13.12
N SER A 24 1.17 1.75 -12.00
CA SER A 24 1.50 2.39 -10.72
C SER A 24 2.55 1.60 -9.93
N PHE A 25 2.62 0.29 -10.17
CA PHE A 25 3.58 -0.64 -9.58
C PHE A 25 4.38 -1.39 -10.65
N PRO A 26 5.20 -0.68 -11.46
CA PRO A 26 6.00 -1.31 -12.51
C PRO A 26 7.22 -2.04 -11.92
N GLU A 27 7.79 -2.98 -12.68
CA GLU A 27 9.10 -3.60 -12.37
C GLU A 27 10.19 -2.56 -12.13
N ARG A 28 10.16 -1.45 -12.88
CA ARG A 28 11.11 -0.35 -12.73
C ARG A 28 10.43 0.98 -13.03
N CYS A 29 10.61 1.95 -12.13
CA CYS A 29 10.21 3.32 -12.39
C CYS A 29 11.11 3.94 -13.48
N ASP A 30 10.53 4.73 -14.37
CA ASP A 30 11.28 5.50 -15.37
C ASP A 30 12.23 6.52 -14.72
N PHE A 31 11.79 7.13 -13.61
CA PHE A 31 12.55 8.11 -12.85
C PHE A 31 12.43 7.88 -11.35
N VAL A 32 13.55 7.96 -10.63
CA VAL A 32 13.57 7.95 -9.16
C VAL A 32 13.46 9.38 -8.67
N THR A 33 12.23 9.85 -8.46
CA THR A 33 11.96 11.21 -7.97
C THR A 33 12.15 11.33 -6.45
N ALA A 34 12.07 10.23 -5.72
CA ALA A 34 12.38 10.16 -4.30
C ALA A 34 12.76 8.72 -3.87
N SER A 35 13.54 8.62 -2.80
CA SER A 35 14.04 7.37 -2.23
C SER A 35 14.33 7.60 -0.74
N GLY A 36 14.22 6.57 0.10
CA GLY A 36 14.56 6.66 1.52
C GLY A 36 13.89 5.59 2.39
N ASN A 37 13.54 6.00 3.61
CA ASN A 37 13.08 5.16 4.72
C ASN A 37 11.60 4.77 4.59
N VAL A 38 11.23 4.20 3.44
CA VAL A 38 9.92 3.57 3.23
C VAL A 38 9.88 2.27 4.02
N GLU A 39 8.95 2.17 4.95
CA GLU A 39 8.65 0.94 5.70
C GLU A 39 7.55 0.13 5.01
N ALA A 40 6.50 0.81 4.55
CA ALA A 40 5.33 0.16 3.98
C ALA A 40 4.66 1.00 2.88
N VAL A 41 3.90 0.32 2.03
CA VAL A 41 3.01 0.93 1.03
C VAL A 41 1.62 0.34 1.19
N VAL A 42 0.62 1.16 1.47
CA VAL A 42 -0.79 0.75 1.55
C VAL A 42 -1.48 1.04 0.21
N THR A 43 -2.24 0.07 -0.28
CA THR A 43 -2.97 0.15 -1.55
C THR A 43 -4.41 -0.34 -1.36
N PRO A 44 -5.32 -0.21 -2.34
CA PRO A 44 -6.65 -0.80 -2.22
C PRO A 44 -6.67 -2.34 -2.21
N LEU A 45 -5.56 -3.00 -2.58
CA LEU A 45 -5.51 -4.47 -2.70
C LEU A 45 -4.72 -5.15 -1.58
N CYS A 46 -3.66 -4.50 -1.10
CA CYS A 46 -2.73 -5.10 -0.15
C CYS A 46 -1.90 -4.05 0.58
N ILE A 47 -1.19 -4.50 1.62
CA ILE A 47 -0.09 -3.77 2.25
C ILE A 47 1.21 -4.41 1.80
N PHE A 48 2.10 -3.61 1.22
CA PHE A 48 3.50 -3.99 1.01
C PHE A 48 4.35 -3.56 2.21
N GLU A 49 5.35 -4.35 2.55
CA GLU A 49 6.47 -3.94 3.40
C GLU A 49 7.76 -3.90 2.59
N LYS A 50 8.69 -3.03 3.00
CA LYS A 50 10.03 -3.00 2.40
C LYS A 50 10.94 -3.97 3.14
N ALA A 51 11.31 -5.06 2.48
CA ALA A 51 12.24 -6.07 2.99
C ALA A 51 13.36 -6.31 1.97
N GLU A 52 14.61 -6.35 2.44
CA GLU A 52 15.78 -6.61 1.59
C GLU A 52 15.86 -5.68 0.34
N GLY A 53 15.43 -4.43 0.50
CA GLY A 53 15.43 -3.43 -0.57
C GLY A 53 14.32 -3.59 -1.61
N ARG A 54 13.40 -4.55 -1.44
CA ARG A 54 12.25 -4.80 -2.33
C ARG A 54 10.92 -4.66 -1.57
N LEU A 55 9.84 -4.49 -2.31
CA LEU A 55 8.49 -4.58 -1.76
C LEU A 55 8.08 -6.05 -1.68
N ARG A 56 7.61 -6.51 -0.52
CA ARG A 56 7.00 -7.82 -0.30
C ARG A 56 5.57 -7.64 0.17
N VAL A 57 4.66 -8.54 -0.20
CA VAL A 57 3.27 -8.48 0.24
C VAL A 57 3.21 -8.88 1.72
N LYS A 58 2.88 -7.92 2.59
CA LYS A 58 2.73 -8.14 4.03
C LYS A 58 1.36 -8.73 4.36
N SER A 59 0.30 -8.23 3.72
CA SER A 59 -1.06 -8.77 3.87
C SER A 59 -1.93 -8.38 2.67
N ILE A 60 -2.92 -9.22 2.37
CA ILE A 60 -3.90 -9.00 1.27
C ILE A 60 -5.24 -8.59 1.87
N HIS A 61 -5.89 -7.57 1.33
CA HIS A 61 -7.18 -7.11 1.84
C HIS A 61 -8.29 -8.13 1.59
N GLN A 62 -9.32 -8.12 2.43
CA GLN A 62 -10.45 -9.04 2.29
C GLN A 62 -11.09 -8.92 0.89
N GLY A 63 -11.43 -10.06 0.29
CA GLY A 63 -12.03 -10.12 -1.05
C GLY A 63 -11.04 -10.04 -2.22
N VAL A 64 -9.74 -9.82 -1.96
CA VAL A 64 -8.71 -9.83 -3.00
C VAL A 64 -8.01 -11.20 -3.04
N THR A 65 -7.91 -11.79 -4.22
CA THR A 65 -7.18 -13.05 -4.43
C THR A 65 -5.72 -12.79 -4.79
N ALA A 66 -4.84 -13.75 -4.50
CA ALA A 66 -3.43 -13.67 -4.89
C ALA A 66 -3.26 -13.49 -6.41
N ASP A 67 -4.10 -14.15 -7.22
CA ASP A 67 -4.05 -14.04 -8.68
C ASP A 67 -4.49 -12.67 -9.18
N ALA A 68 -5.55 -12.09 -8.58
CA ALA A 68 -5.98 -10.73 -8.91
C ALA A 68 -4.89 -9.70 -8.55
N LEU A 69 -4.23 -9.88 -7.40
CA LEU A 69 -3.13 -9.03 -6.99
C LEU A 69 -1.92 -9.14 -7.95
N ARG A 70 -1.54 -10.36 -8.35
CA ARG A 70 -0.49 -10.59 -9.36
C ARG A 70 -0.82 -9.95 -10.70
N ALA A 71 -2.05 -10.10 -11.17
CA ALA A 71 -2.48 -9.46 -12.42
C ALA A 71 -2.44 -7.92 -12.36
N ALA A 72 -2.57 -7.34 -11.17
CA ALA A 72 -2.53 -5.90 -10.94
C ALA A 72 -1.14 -5.35 -10.58
N THR A 73 -0.10 -6.18 -10.40
CA THR A 73 1.26 -5.74 -10.06
C THR A 73 2.23 -6.01 -11.21
N GLY A 74 3.05 -5.02 -11.56
CA GLY A 74 3.99 -5.10 -12.69
C GLY A 74 5.34 -5.73 -12.35
N PHE A 75 5.52 -6.22 -11.12
CA PHE A 75 6.72 -6.94 -10.65
C PHE A 75 6.36 -8.28 -10.01
N ASP A 76 7.34 -9.18 -9.93
CA ASP A 76 7.14 -10.49 -9.32
C ASP A 76 6.91 -10.38 -7.80
N LEU A 77 5.77 -10.90 -7.34
CA LEU A 77 5.37 -10.93 -5.94
C LEU A 77 5.91 -12.15 -5.20
N GLY A 78 6.45 -13.15 -5.91
CA GLY A 78 6.89 -14.41 -5.36
C GLY A 78 5.74 -15.27 -4.82
N ASP A 79 6.07 -16.05 -3.79
CA ASP A 79 5.11 -16.92 -3.11
C ASP A 79 4.22 -16.12 -2.15
N LEU A 80 2.91 -16.32 -2.29
CA LEU A 80 1.86 -15.66 -1.51
C LEU A 80 1.02 -16.66 -0.70
N GLU A 81 1.38 -17.95 -0.67
CA GLU A 81 0.59 -18.99 0.02
C GLU A 81 0.43 -18.71 1.52
N GLN A 82 1.46 -18.15 2.15
CA GLN A 82 1.48 -17.83 3.58
C GLN A 82 1.13 -16.36 3.88
N THR A 83 0.76 -15.57 2.87
CA THR A 83 0.43 -14.16 3.09
C THR A 83 -0.89 -14.05 3.84
N PRO A 84 -0.90 -13.44 5.04
CA PRO A 84 -2.12 -13.32 5.83
C PRO A 84 -3.09 -12.33 5.19
N ALA A 85 -4.38 -12.51 5.48
CA ALA A 85 -5.36 -11.48 5.18
C ALA A 85 -5.17 -10.27 6.12
N THR A 86 -5.44 -9.06 5.62
CA THR A 86 -5.44 -7.86 6.45
C THR A 86 -6.56 -7.98 7.49
N PRO A 87 -6.28 -7.75 8.78
CA PRO A 87 -7.30 -7.76 9.81
C PRO A 87 -8.39 -6.72 9.53
N GLU A 88 -9.64 -7.10 9.74
CA GLU A 88 -10.75 -6.16 9.73
C GLU A 88 -10.59 -5.14 10.89
N PRO A 89 -11.00 -3.89 10.69
CA PRO A 89 -10.98 -2.90 11.76
C PRO A 89 -11.88 -3.36 12.92
N THR A 90 -11.55 -2.94 14.13
CA THR A 90 -12.39 -3.14 15.30
C THR A 90 -13.60 -2.21 15.28
N ASP A 91 -14.62 -2.49 16.11
CA ASP A 91 -15.78 -1.59 16.25
C ASP A 91 -15.36 -0.19 16.71
N ALA A 92 -14.37 -0.11 17.61
CA ALA A 92 -13.84 1.16 18.10
C ALA A 92 -13.15 1.96 16.99
N GLU A 93 -12.35 1.31 16.15
CA GLU A 93 -11.68 1.96 15.00
C GLU A 93 -12.70 2.40 13.94
N ARG A 94 -13.72 1.59 13.66
CA ARG A 94 -14.83 1.99 12.77
C ARG A 94 -15.57 3.21 13.31
N ALA A 95 -15.92 3.21 14.59
CA ALA A 95 -16.60 4.34 15.22
C ALA A 95 -15.73 5.61 15.16
N ALA A 96 -14.43 5.50 15.45
CA ALA A 96 -13.49 6.61 15.34
C ALA A 96 -13.38 7.13 13.90
N LEU A 97 -13.34 6.25 12.91
CA LEU A 97 -13.33 6.63 11.48
C LEU A 97 -14.59 7.38 11.09
N HIS A 98 -15.77 6.91 11.49
CA HIS A 98 -17.04 7.60 11.22
C HIS A 98 -17.14 8.95 11.92
N ALA A 99 -16.57 9.08 13.12
CA ALA A 99 -16.51 10.36 13.82
C ALA A 99 -15.55 11.35 13.14
N ALA A 100 -14.42 10.88 12.62
CA ALA A 100 -13.41 11.70 11.94
C ALA A 100 -13.82 12.11 10.51
N ASP A 101 -14.58 11.25 9.82
CA ASP A 101 -15.07 11.49 8.45
C ASP A 101 -16.59 11.19 8.34
N PRO A 102 -17.45 12.05 8.93
CA PRO A 102 -18.90 11.82 8.96
C PRO A 102 -19.56 11.87 7.58
N GLU A 103 -19.01 12.68 6.68
CA GLU A 103 -19.51 12.84 5.31
C GLU A 103 -18.97 11.78 4.34
N GLY A 104 -18.08 10.90 4.80
CA GLY A 104 -17.51 9.83 3.98
C GLY A 104 -16.64 10.33 2.84
N VAL A 105 -15.97 11.48 3.00
CA VAL A 105 -15.13 12.11 1.98
C VAL A 105 -14.05 11.15 1.48
N ARG A 106 -13.53 10.27 2.35
CA ARG A 106 -12.52 9.26 1.98
C ARG A 106 -12.95 8.36 0.82
N GLN A 107 -14.26 8.14 0.64
CA GLN A 107 -14.77 7.28 -0.44
C GLN A 107 -14.44 7.85 -1.82
N ARG A 108 -14.28 9.18 -1.92
CA ARG A 108 -13.88 9.87 -3.15
C ARG A 108 -12.42 9.65 -3.53
N GLU A 109 -11.62 9.03 -2.67
CA GLU A 109 -10.23 8.70 -3.02
C GLU A 109 -10.14 7.45 -3.89
N PHE A 110 -11.17 6.59 -3.90
CA PHE A 110 -11.19 5.27 -4.53
C PHE A 110 -12.10 5.17 -5.77
N ILE A 111 -12.55 6.31 -6.30
CA ILE A 111 -13.37 6.42 -7.52
C ILE A 111 -12.51 6.50 -8.78
#